data_AF-A0A150MA08-F1
#
_entry.id   AF-A0A150MA08-F1
#
_cell.length_a   1.000
_cell.length_b   1.000
_cell.length_c   1.000
_cell.angle_alpha   90.00
_cell.angle_beta   90.00
_cell.angle_gamma   90.00
#
_symmetry.space_group_name_H-M   'P 1'
#
loop_
_entity.id
_entity.type
_entity.pdbx_description
1 polymer ?
#
loop_
_entity_poly.entity_id
_entity_poly.type
_entity_poly.pdbx_seq_one_letter_code
_entity_poly.pdbx_strand_id
1 'polypeptide(L)' 'MGVVHELYPQEVKEILERINEINKEKILDVLNQIPDEAMCIVQKEWVLKLLQYRKEWLIQWYMEVR' A
#
# COMPACT_ATOMS: atom_id res chain seq x y z
N MET A 1 4.65 5.03 21.57
CA MET A 1 4.35 3.83 20.75
C MET A 1 5.62 3.32 20.05
N GLY A 2 6.77 3.31 20.73
CA GLY A 2 8.08 2.84 20.19
C GLY A 2 8.32 1.33 20.30
N VAL A 3 7.32 0.57 20.77
CA VAL A 3 7.50 -0.81 21.23
C VAL A 3 7.59 -1.82 20.07
N VAL A 4 6.88 -1.61 18.95
CA VAL A 4 6.89 -2.60 17.85
C VAL A 4 8.20 -2.56 17.06
N HIS A 5 8.75 -1.38 16.82
CA HIS A 5 9.94 -1.22 15.98
C HIS A 5 11.24 -1.64 16.70
N GLU A 6 11.30 -1.43 18.01
CA GLU A 6 12.43 -1.85 18.84
C GLU A 6 12.40 -3.35 19.12
N LEU A 7 11.20 -3.96 19.20
CA LEU A 7 11.06 -5.38 19.49
C LEU A 7 11.13 -6.28 18.26
N TYR A 8 10.76 -5.79 17.07
CA TYR A 8 10.67 -6.58 15.83
C TYR A 8 11.23 -5.85 14.60
N PRO A 9 12.51 -5.42 14.62
CA PRO A 9 13.09 -4.60 13.56
C PRO A 9 13.21 -5.33 12.22
N GLN A 10 13.35 -6.66 12.23
CA GLN A 10 13.51 -7.46 11.03
C GLN A 10 12.16 -7.69 10.33
N GLU A 11 11.12 -8.01 11.10
CA GLU A 11 9.77 -8.21 10.62
C GLU A 11 9.20 -6.91 10.04
N VAL A 12 9.46 -5.77 10.69
CA VAL A 12 9.08 -4.45 10.18
C VAL A 12 9.80 -4.16 8.85
N LYS A 13 11.10 -4.47 8.75
CA LYS A 13 11.87 -4.29 7.52
C LYS A 13 11.32 -5.14 6.36
N GLU A 14 11.04 -6.42 6.61
CA GLU A 14 10.46 -7.32 5.60
C GLU A 14 9.08 -6.85 5.12
N ILE A 15 8.26 -6.33 6.04
CA ILE A 15 6.96 -5.74 5.68
C ILE A 15 7.13 -4.49 4.81
N LEU A 16 8.07 -3.61 5.14
CA LEU A 16 8.36 -2.41 4.35
C LEU A 16 8.88 -2.75 2.95
N GLU A 17 9.75 -3.74 2.83
CA GLU A 17 10.25 -4.24 1.53
C GLU A 17 9.07 -4.75 0.67
N ARG A 18 8.18 -5.55 1.25
CA ARG A 18 6.97 -6.04 0.56
C ARG A 18 6.02 -4.92 0.14
N ILE A 19 5.81 -3.91 1.00
CA ILE A 19 4.98 -2.74 0.66
C ILE A 19 5.62 -1.93 -0.47
N ASN A 20 6.94 -1.81 -0.49
CA ASN A 20 7.66 -1.10 -1.55
C ASN A 20 7.50 -1.76 -2.93
N GLU A 21 7.38 -3.08 -2.99
CA GLU A 21 7.13 -3.83 -4.24
C GLU A 21 5.74 -3.57 -4.87
N ILE A 22 4.80 -2.98 -4.13
CA ILE A 22 3.47 -2.64 -4.64
C ILE A 22 3.60 -1.38 -5.52
N ASN A 23 3.48 -1.53 -6.84
CA ASN A 23 3.52 -0.40 -7.78
C ASN A 23 2.16 -0.19 -8.45
N LYS A 24 2.05 0.93 -9.19
CA LYS A 24 0.84 1.34 -9.88
C LYS A 24 0.36 0.26 -10.85
N GLU A 25 1.29 -0.34 -11.59
CA GLU A 25 1.03 -1.34 -12.62
C GLU A 25 0.36 -2.59 -12.01
N LYS A 26 0.93 -3.13 -10.93
CA LYS A 26 0.34 -4.29 -10.22
C LYS A 26 -1.07 -4.01 -9.70
N ILE A 27 -1.31 -2.80 -9.19
CA ILE A 27 -2.65 -2.41 -8.71
C ILE A 27 -3.63 -2.34 -9.89
N LEU A 28 -3.20 -1.73 -11.00
CA LEU A 28 -4.01 -1.64 -12.22
C LEU A 28 -4.33 -3.02 -12.79
N ASP A 29 -3.36 -3.93 -12.83
CA ASP A 29 -3.58 -5.29 -13.32
C ASP A 29 -4.66 -6.03 -12.54
N VAL A 30 -4.71 -5.84 -11.21
CA VAL A 30 -5.77 -6.39 -10.35
C VAL A 30 -7.09 -5.67 -10.58
N LEU A 31 -7.10 -4.34 -10.65
CA LEU A 31 -8.32 -3.57 -10.86
C LEU A 31 -8.96 -3.84 -12.23
N ASN A 32 -8.16 -4.08 -13.26
CA ASN A 32 -8.63 -4.37 -14.61
C ASN A 32 -9.26 -5.77 -14.72
N GLN A 33 -8.94 -6.70 -13.81
CA GLN A 33 -9.60 -8.01 -13.73
C GLN A 33 -11.00 -7.93 -13.12
N ILE A 34 -11.34 -6.82 -12.46
CA ILE A 34 -12.67 -6.61 -11.87
C ILE A 34 -13.63 -6.19 -12.99
N PRO A 35 -14.75 -6.91 -13.21
CA PRO A 35 -15.74 -6.51 -14.20
C PRO A 35 -16.35 -5.14 -13.89
N ASP A 36 -16.69 -4.37 -14.92
CA ASP A 36 -17.21 -3.00 -14.76
C ASP A 36 -18.59 -2.97 -14.06
N GLU A 37 -19.35 -4.07 -14.13
CA GLU A 37 -20.61 -4.25 -13.40
C GLU A 37 -20.39 -4.30 -11.88
N ALA A 38 -19.21 -4.76 -11.44
CA ALA A 38 -18.85 -4.84 -10.03
C ALA A 38 -18.11 -3.58 -9.55
N MET A 39 -17.30 -2.97 -10.42
CA MET A 39 -16.58 -1.74 -10.11
C MET A 39 -16.37 -0.90 -11.38
N CYS A 40 -17.04 0.24 -11.47
CA CYS A 40 -16.92 1.09 -12.64
C CYS A 40 -15.55 1.80 -12.70
N ILE A 41 -15.21 2.38 -13.85
CA ILE A 41 -13.92 3.05 -14.07
C ILE A 41 -13.60 4.12 -13.03
N VAL A 42 -14.59 4.92 -12.63
CA VAL A 42 -14.42 5.97 -11.61
C VAL A 42 -14.07 5.36 -10.25
N GLN A 43 -14.71 4.25 -9.88
CA GLN A 43 -14.42 3.54 -8.63
C GLN A 43 -13.01 2.91 -8.68
N LYS A 44 -12.62 2.31 -9.81
CA LYS A 44 -11.26 1.77 -10.02
C LYS A 44 -10.21 2.86 -9.86
N GLU A 45 -10.42 4.04 -10.45
CA GLU A 45 -9.53 5.20 -10.28
C GLU A 45 -9.43 5.67 -8.82
N TRP A 46 -10.56 5.70 -8.11
CA TRP A 46 -10.58 6.05 -6.69
C TRP A 46 -9.81 5.04 -5.84
N VAL A 47 -9.99 3.74 -6.07
CA VAL A 47 -9.28 2.67 -5.35
C VAL A 47 -7.79 2.76 -5.64
N LEU A 48 -7.38 3.00 -6.89
CA LEU A 48 -5.97 3.19 -7.24
C LEU A 48 -5.35 4.34 -6.42
N LYS A 49 -5.98 5.51 -6.42
CA LYS A 49 -5.49 6.67 -5.68
C LYS A 49 -5.45 6.40 -4.18
N LEU A 50 -6.46 5.75 -3.63
CA LEU A 50 -6.55 5.40 -2.21
C LEU A 50 -5.41 4.46 -1.80
N LEU A 51 -5.15 3.42 -2.58
CA LEU A 51 -4.08 2.45 -2.30
C LEU A 51 -2.70 3.08 -2.41
N GLN A 52 -2.47 3.94 -3.41
CA GLN A 52 -1.23 4.70 -3.54
C GLN A 52 -1.00 5.62 -2.34
N TYR A 53 -2.00 6.42 -1.99
CA TYR A 53 -1.94 7.30 -0.82
C TYR A 53 -1.68 6.51 0.47
N ARG A 54 -2.37 5.38 0.66
CA ARG A 54 -2.20 4.57 1.88
C ARG A 54 -0.82 3.94 1.97
N LYS A 55 -0.25 3.49 0.84
CA LYS A 55 1.14 3.02 0.77
C LYS A 55 2.11 4.12 1.19
N GLU A 56 1.99 5.30 0.59
CA GLU A 56 2.86 6.43 0.88
C GLU A 56 2.75 6.85 2.35
N TRP A 57 1.52 6.97 2.86
CA TRP A 57 1.26 7.28 4.26
C TRP A 57 1.89 6.25 5.21
N LEU A 58 1.78 4.95 4.91
CA LEU A 58 2.40 3.91 5.73
C LEU A 58 3.92 4.09 5.75
N ILE A 59 4.54 4.22 4.59
CA ILE A 59 6.00 4.40 4.48
C ILE A 59 6.46 5.66 5.22
N GLN A 60 5.77 6.79 5.03
CA GLN A 60 6.08 8.05 5.71
C GLN A 60 5.90 7.93 7.21
N TRP A 61 4.79 7.36 7.67
CA TRP A 61 4.55 7.12 9.09
C TRP A 61 5.67 6.28 9.72
N TYR A 62 6.16 5.26 9.02
CA TYR A 62 7.31 4.48 9.49
C TYR A 62 8.62 5.29 9.48
N MET A 63 8.84 6.16 8.50
CA MET A 63 10.05 6.99 8.42
C MET A 63 10.06 8.17 9.40
N GLU A 64 8.90 8.71 9.78
CA GLU A 64 8.76 9.83 10.73
C GLU A 64 8.80 9.40 12.20
N VAL A 65 8.62 8.11 12.48
CA VAL A 65 8.77 7.52 13.84
C VAL A 65 10.25 7.20 14.16
N ARG A 66 11.17 7.50 13.24
CA ARG A 66 12.64 7.52 13.47
C ARG A 66 13.07 8.83 14.12
#